data_AF-A0A363N5T2-F1
#
_entry.id   AF-A0A363N5T2-F1
#
_cell.length_a   1.000
_cell.length_b   1.000
_cell.length_c   1.000
_cell.angle_alpha   90.00
_cell.angle_beta   90.00
_cell.angle_gamma   90.00
#
_symmetry.space_group_name_H-M   'P 1'
#
loop_
_entity.id
_entity.type
_entity.pdbx_description
1 polymer ?
#
loop_
_entity_poly.entity_id
_entity_poly.type
_entity_poly.pdbx_seq_one_letter_code
_entity_poly.pdbx_strand_id
1 'polypeptide(L)'
;MAQQTIQNQKAYEMELQKAENDARKASVENHKKLDDKISELQKQQKEIEKQRKEVESKKKALVKSEDNLKSTKEKINKLELANQKIENKITTSSISDEEIQKQRLKTKENEVSIQKLKLTQITQQKELEKAISSL
;
A
#
# COMPACT_ATOMS: atom_id res chain seq x y z
N MET A 1 -45.21 -17.21 -68.10
CA MET A 1 -43.87 -16.67 -67.81
C MET A 1 -43.92 -15.42 -66.90
N ALA A 2 -44.64 -14.34 -67.27
CA ALA A 2 -44.68 -13.10 -66.45
C ALA A 2 -45.13 -13.30 -64.98
N GLN A 3 -46.14 -14.13 -64.73
CA GLN A 3 -46.68 -14.37 -63.38
C GLN A 3 -45.70 -15.10 -62.45
N GLN A 4 -44.85 -15.97 -63.02
CA GLN A 4 -43.83 -16.73 -62.31
C GLN A 4 -42.61 -15.85 -61.97
N THR A 5 -42.26 -14.89 -62.85
CA THR A 5 -41.24 -13.87 -62.60
C THR A 5 -41.64 -12.94 -61.45
N ILE A 6 -42.90 -12.51 -61.40
CA ILE A 6 -43.43 -11.66 -60.32
C ILE A 6 -43.44 -12.38 -58.97
N GLN A 7 -43.81 -13.67 -58.94
CA GLN A 7 -43.73 -14.48 -57.72
C GLN A 7 -42.30 -14.64 -57.21
N ASN A 8 -41.34 -14.87 -58.11
CA ASN A 8 -39.92 -15.00 -57.75
C ASN A 8 -39.33 -13.68 -57.22
N GLN A 9 -39.68 -12.54 -57.82
CA GLN A 9 -39.27 -11.22 -57.29
C GLN A 9 -39.82 -10.97 -55.89
N LYS A 10 -41.10 -11.27 -55.66
CA LYS A 10 -41.72 -11.10 -54.34
C LYS A 10 -41.09 -12.01 -53.27
N ALA A 11 -40.72 -13.24 -53.64
CA ALA A 11 -40.01 -14.15 -52.75
C ALA A 11 -38.62 -13.63 -52.39
N TYR A 12 -37.87 -13.11 -53.37
CA TYR A 12 -36.56 -12.49 -53.16
C TYR A 12 -36.62 -11.25 -52.26
N GLU A 13 -37.60 -10.36 -52.46
CA GLU A 13 -37.81 -9.18 -51.63
C GLU A 13 -38.13 -9.55 -50.17
N MET A 14 -38.97 -10.58 -49.95
CA MET A 14 -39.26 -11.08 -48.60
C MET A 14 -38.04 -11.67 -47.91
N GLU A 15 -37.19 -12.39 -48.64
CA GLU A 15 -35.95 -12.96 -48.10
C GLU A 15 -34.93 -11.87 -47.76
N LEU A 16 -34.81 -10.84 -48.60
CA LEU A 16 -33.97 -9.67 -48.34
C LEU A 16 -34.45 -8.91 -47.09
N GLN A 17 -35.75 -8.64 -46.97
CA GLN A 17 -36.31 -7.99 -45.77
C GLN A 17 -36.08 -8.81 -44.50
N LYS A 18 -36.15 -10.14 -44.60
CA LYS A 18 -35.85 -11.01 -43.46
C LYS A 18 -34.38 -10.91 -43.06
N ALA A 19 -33.47 -10.99 -44.02
CA ALA A 19 -32.04 -10.87 -43.79
C ALA A 19 -31.66 -9.50 -43.18
N GLU A 20 -32.26 -8.41 -43.67
CA GLU A 20 -32.07 -7.06 -43.12
C GLU A 20 -32.58 -6.94 -41.67
N ASN A 21 -33.75 -7.52 -41.38
CA ASN A 21 -34.30 -7.52 -40.03
C ASN A 21 -33.44 -8.36 -39.07
N ASP A 22 -32.94 -9.50 -39.50
CA ASP A 22 -32.07 -10.36 -38.70
C ASP A 22 -30.72 -9.67 -38.45
N ALA A 23 -30.14 -9.02 -39.47
CA ALA A 23 -28.93 -8.21 -39.33
C ALA A 23 -29.14 -7.03 -38.35
N ARG A 24 -30.30 -6.35 -38.43
CA ARG A 24 -30.64 -5.25 -37.51
C ARG A 24 -30.79 -5.74 -36.07
N LYS A 25 -31.47 -6.87 -35.85
CA LYS A 25 -31.60 -7.49 -34.52
C LYS A 25 -30.24 -7.89 -33.95
N ALA A 26 -29.41 -8.55 -34.74
CA ALA A 26 -28.05 -8.93 -34.35
C ALA A 26 -27.20 -7.70 -33.99
N SER A 27 -27.30 -6.63 -34.77
CA SER A 27 -26.61 -5.36 -34.48
C SER A 27 -27.05 -4.76 -33.14
N VAL A 28 -28.36 -4.64 -32.90
CA VAL A 28 -28.90 -4.11 -31.62
C VAL A 28 -28.46 -4.97 -30.43
N GLU A 29 -28.52 -6.30 -30.56
CA GLU A 29 -28.09 -7.21 -29.49
C GLU A 29 -26.58 -7.09 -29.22
N ASN A 30 -25.76 -6.96 -30.26
CA ASN A 30 -24.32 -6.77 -30.13
C ASN A 30 -23.98 -5.42 -29.46
N HIS A 31 -24.66 -4.34 -29.85
CA HIS A 31 -24.50 -3.04 -29.19
C HIS A 31 -24.86 -3.12 -27.70
N LYS A 32 -25.97 -3.76 -27.36
CA LYS A 32 -26.35 -3.96 -25.95
C LYS A 32 -25.29 -4.75 -25.17
N LYS A 33 -24.78 -5.84 -25.73
CA LYS A 33 -23.71 -6.63 -25.11
C LYS A 33 -22.43 -5.82 -24.91
N LEU A 34 -22.07 -4.96 -25.86
CA LEU A 34 -20.93 -4.06 -25.74
C LEU A 34 -21.14 -3.02 -24.64
N ASP A 35 -22.32 -2.40 -24.57
CA ASP A 35 -22.65 -1.41 -23.54
C ASP A 35 -22.65 -2.03 -22.13
N ASP A 36 -23.19 -3.24 -22.00
CA ASP A 36 -23.15 -4.02 -20.75
C ASP A 36 -21.69 -4.31 -20.35
N LYS A 37 -20.85 -4.69 -21.33
CA LYS A 37 -19.44 -4.98 -21.07
C LYS A 37 -18.64 -3.73 -20.70
N ILE A 38 -18.88 -2.61 -21.37
CA ILE A 38 -18.28 -1.31 -21.04
C ILE A 38 -18.65 -0.93 -19.61
N SER A 39 -19.92 -1.08 -19.23
CA SER A 39 -20.41 -0.77 -17.89
C SER A 39 -19.75 -1.65 -16.82
N GLU A 40 -19.56 -2.94 -17.10
CA GLU A 40 -18.84 -3.87 -16.22
C GLU A 40 -17.37 -3.44 -16.06
N LEU A 41 -16.67 -3.18 -17.17
CA LEU A 41 -15.27 -2.77 -17.15
C LEU A 41 -15.06 -1.46 -16.40
N GLN A 42 -15.97 -0.49 -16.55
CA GLN A 42 -15.93 0.77 -15.80
C GLN A 42 -16.08 0.55 -14.29
N LYS A 43 -16.94 -0.40 -13.86
CA LYS A 43 -17.08 -0.76 -12.43
C LYS A 43 -15.79 -1.40 -11.91
N GLN A 44 -15.21 -2.33 -12.67
CA GLN A 44 -13.94 -2.98 -12.32
C GLN A 44 -12.80 -1.96 -12.21
N GLN A 45 -12.70 -1.02 -13.15
CA GLN A 45 -11.69 0.04 -13.13
C GLN A 45 -11.80 0.92 -11.87
N LYS A 46 -13.03 1.29 -11.46
CA LYS A 46 -13.27 2.07 -10.24
C LYS A 46 -12.86 1.30 -8.98
N GLU A 47 -13.15 0.00 -8.92
CA GLU A 47 -12.76 -0.84 -7.79
C GLU A 47 -11.24 -1.00 -7.69
N ILE A 48 -10.56 -1.23 -8.82
CA ILE A 48 -9.09 -1.29 -8.87
C ILE A 48 -8.47 0.04 -8.43
N GLU A 49 -9.02 1.18 -8.86
CA GLU A 49 -8.55 2.50 -8.44
C GLU A 49 -8.71 2.70 -6.91
N LYS A 50 -9.82 2.24 -6.33
CA LYS A 50 -10.07 2.28 -4.89
C LYS A 50 -9.05 1.42 -4.14
N GLN A 51 -8.84 0.18 -4.57
CA GLN A 51 -7.84 -0.72 -3.97
C GLN A 51 -6.42 -0.14 -4.08
N ARG A 52 -6.05 0.45 -5.22
CA ARG A 52 -4.74 1.11 -5.40
C ARG A 52 -4.54 2.24 -4.40
N LYS A 53 -5.56 3.07 -4.17
CA LYS A 53 -5.50 4.17 -3.18
C LYS A 53 -5.36 3.66 -1.75
N GLU A 54 -6.03 2.57 -1.42
CA GLU A 54 -5.92 1.94 -0.10
C GLU A 54 -4.52 1.37 0.13
N VAL A 55 -3.97 0.64 -0.84
CA VAL A 55 -2.60 0.11 -0.75
C VAL A 55 -1.57 1.24 -0.63
N GLU A 56 -1.73 2.32 -1.40
CA GLU A 56 -0.83 3.47 -1.34
C GLU A 56 -0.88 4.18 0.03
N SER A 57 -2.05 4.30 0.65
CA SER A 57 -2.17 4.89 1.97
C SER A 57 -1.53 4.01 3.06
N LYS A 58 -1.75 2.69 3.00
CA LYS A 58 -1.10 1.72 3.88
C LYS A 58 0.42 1.75 3.73
N LYS A 59 0.93 1.83 2.50
CA LYS A 59 2.37 1.94 2.22
C LYS A 59 2.98 3.20 2.83
N LYS A 60 2.32 4.36 2.71
CA LYS A 60 2.80 5.60 3.34
C LYS A 60 2.84 5.52 4.87
N ALA A 61 1.85 4.87 5.48
CA ALA A 61 1.83 4.63 6.91
C ALA A 61 2.97 3.69 7.34
N LEU A 62 3.24 2.65 6.55
CA LEU A 62 4.33 1.71 6.77
C LEU A 62 5.69 2.43 6.80
N VAL A 63 6.00 3.20 5.76
CA VAL A 63 7.27 3.95 5.67
C VAL A 63 7.46 4.87 6.89
N LYS A 64 6.42 5.60 7.31
CA LYS A 64 6.49 6.42 8.52
C LYS A 64 6.80 5.61 9.78
N SER A 65 6.21 4.42 9.91
CA SER A 65 6.46 3.54 11.05
C SER A 65 7.90 3.03 11.06
N GLU A 66 8.43 2.63 9.90
CA GLU A 66 9.83 2.21 9.72
C GLU A 66 10.81 3.33 10.07
N ASP A 67 10.57 4.55 9.59
CA ASP A 67 11.40 5.72 9.88
C ASP A 67 11.41 6.07 11.38
N ASN A 68 10.24 6.00 12.03
CA ASN A 68 10.14 6.21 13.48
C ASN A 68 10.94 5.15 14.26
N LEU A 69 10.81 3.87 13.88
CA LEU A 69 11.55 2.79 14.49
C LEU A 69 13.07 2.96 14.31
N LYS A 70 13.51 3.35 13.11
CA LYS A 70 14.90 3.65 12.81
C LYS A 70 15.44 4.79 13.68
N SER A 71 14.70 5.89 13.78
CA SER A 71 15.06 7.04 14.63
C SER A 71 15.21 6.65 16.11
N THR A 72 14.31 5.82 16.64
CA THR A 72 14.41 5.31 18.02
C THR A 72 15.67 4.47 18.21
N LYS A 73 15.97 3.55 17.28
CA LYS A 73 17.20 2.73 17.30
C LYS A 73 18.46 3.59 17.28
N GLU A 74 18.50 4.61 16.43
CA GLU A 74 19.64 5.53 16.36
C GLU A 74 19.85 6.32 17.67
N LYS A 75 18.77 6.75 18.33
CA LYS A 75 18.86 7.42 19.64
C LYS A 75 19.42 6.49 20.72
N ILE A 76 18.97 5.24 20.75
CA ILE A 76 19.50 4.22 21.66
C ILE A 76 21.01 4.04 21.44
N ASN A 77 21.42 3.79 20.20
CA ASN A 77 22.84 3.60 19.85
C ASN A 77 23.70 4.81 20.24
N LYS A 78 23.22 6.04 20.04
CA LYS A 78 23.94 7.26 20.43
C LYS A 78 24.16 7.34 21.94
N LEU A 79 23.15 7.01 22.75
CA LEU A 79 23.26 7.00 24.21
C LEU A 79 24.17 5.86 24.70
N GLU A 80 24.07 4.67 24.10
CA GLU A 80 24.94 3.53 24.43
C GLU A 80 26.42 3.84 24.14
N LEU A 81 26.71 4.45 22.98
CA LEU A 81 28.06 4.92 22.64
C LEU A 81 28.54 6.03 23.58
N ALA A 82 27.65 6.95 24.00
CA ALA A 82 28.01 7.99 24.96
C ALA A 82 28.38 7.39 26.32
N ASN A 83 27.63 6.39 26.80
CA ASN A 83 27.94 5.67 28.04
C ASN A 83 29.27 4.92 27.93
N GLN A 84 29.54 4.24 26.80
CA GLN A 84 30.83 3.57 26.59
C GLN A 84 32.01 4.56 26.63
N LYS A 85 31.86 5.74 26.03
CA LYS A 85 32.89 6.80 26.09
C LYS A 85 33.13 7.29 27.51
N ILE A 86 32.07 7.44 28.30
CA ILE A 86 32.17 7.82 29.71
C ILE A 86 32.92 6.75 30.50
N GLU A 87 32.56 5.47 30.31
CA GLU A 87 33.23 4.35 30.99
C GLU A 87 34.72 4.27 30.64
N ASN A 88 35.06 4.44 29.36
CA ASN A 88 36.45 4.52 28.93
C ASN A 88 37.21 5.69 29.58
N LYS A 89 36.56 6.86 29.73
CA LYS A 89 37.18 8.01 30.41
C LYS A 89 37.45 7.73 31.88
N ILE A 90 36.50 7.10 32.58
CA ILE A 90 36.65 6.72 33.99
C ILE A 90 37.80 5.73 34.19
N THR A 91 37.94 4.76 33.28
CA THR A 91 38.93 3.68 33.41
C THR A 91 40.34 4.06 32.97
N THR A 92 40.48 5.00 32.02
CA THR A 92 41.78 5.32 31.40
C THR A 92 42.37 6.67 31.78
N SER A 93 41.54 7.61 32.28
CA SER A 93 41.99 8.97 32.60
C SER A 93 42.15 9.14 34.10
N SER A 94 43.18 9.87 34.52
CA SER A 94 43.35 10.29 35.91
C SER A 94 42.41 11.47 36.19
N ILE A 95 41.17 11.19 36.58
CA ILE A 95 40.15 12.17 36.97
C ILE A 95 39.82 12.05 38.46
N SER A 96 39.31 13.11 39.07
CA SER A 96 38.95 13.12 40.49
C SER A 96 37.74 12.22 40.78
N ASP A 97 37.65 11.75 42.02
CA ASP A 97 36.52 10.92 42.48
C ASP A 97 35.17 11.63 42.32
N GLU A 98 35.12 12.94 42.54
CA GLU A 98 33.92 13.75 42.34
C GLU A 98 33.47 13.76 40.87
N GLU A 99 34.41 13.91 39.93
CA GLU A 99 34.11 13.84 38.49
C GLU A 99 33.71 12.42 38.09
N ILE A 100 34.32 11.37 38.66
CA ILE A 100 33.89 9.98 38.46
C ILE A 100 32.43 9.79 38.88
N GLN A 101 32.05 10.27 40.07
CA GLN A 101 30.67 10.14 40.55
C GLN A 101 29.68 10.89 39.64
N LYS A 102 30.01 12.10 39.21
CA LYS A 102 29.20 12.88 38.27
C LYS A 102 28.99 12.16 36.94
N GLN A 103 30.05 11.58 36.40
CA GLN A 103 29.99 10.81 35.16
C GLN A 103 29.15 9.53 35.32
N ARG A 104 29.27 8.84 36.47
CA ARG A 104 28.43 7.67 36.78
C ARG A 104 26.94 8.02 36.90
N LEU A 105 26.61 9.15 37.52
CA LEU A 105 25.23 9.64 37.58
C LEU A 105 24.66 9.87 36.18
N LYS A 106 25.43 10.55 35.30
CA LYS A 106 25.05 10.76 33.91
C LYS A 106 24.84 9.45 33.13
N THR A 107 25.70 8.45 33.36
CA THR A 107 25.52 7.11 32.77
C THR A 107 24.20 6.49 33.21
N LYS A 108 23.82 6.61 34.49
CA LYS A 108 22.54 6.10 35.02
C LYS A 108 21.33 6.81 34.43
N GLU A 109 21.39 8.14 34.26
CA GLU A 109 20.34 8.91 33.59
C GLU A 109 20.14 8.47 32.12
N ASN A 110 21.25 8.25 31.42
CA ASN A 110 21.24 7.72 30.06
C ASN A 110 20.68 6.29 30.01
N GLU A 111 21.03 5.41 30.96
CA GLU A 111 20.50 4.05 31.05
C GLU A 111 18.97 4.04 31.21
N VAL A 112 18.42 4.89 32.09
CA VAL A 112 16.96 5.04 32.24
C VAL A 112 16.33 5.52 30.94
N SER A 113 16.97 6.47 30.26
CA SER A 113 16.49 6.97 28.96
C SER A 113 16.52 5.89 27.87
N ILE A 114 17.58 5.06 27.83
CA ILE A 114 17.70 3.91 26.93
C ILE A 114 16.59 2.90 27.20
N GLN A 115 16.30 2.57 28.46
CA GLN A 115 15.23 1.63 28.81
C GLN A 115 13.86 2.13 28.33
N LYS A 116 13.55 3.41 28.54
CA LYS A 116 12.32 4.03 28.01
C LYS A 116 12.24 3.93 26.48
N LEU A 117 13.34 4.24 25.79
CA LEU A 117 13.40 4.12 24.32
C LEU A 117 13.28 2.68 23.84
N LYS A 118 13.85 1.69 24.55
CA LYS A 118 13.72 0.26 24.22
C LYS A 118 12.27 -0.20 24.36
N LEU A 119 11.53 0.27 25.36
CA LEU A 119 10.10 0.02 25.46
C LEU A 119 9.34 0.62 24.28
N THR A 120 9.64 1.88 23.91
CA THR A 120 9.07 2.50 22.70
C THR A 120 9.40 1.72 21.44
N GLN A 121 10.64 1.24 21.29
CA GLN A 121 11.08 0.43 20.16
C GLN A 121 10.27 -0.86 20.04
N ILE A 122 10.04 -1.56 21.15
CA ILE A 122 9.23 -2.80 21.17
C ILE A 122 7.79 -2.51 20.72
N THR A 123 7.19 -1.43 21.21
CA THR A 123 5.85 -1.03 20.79
C THR A 123 5.80 -0.71 19.29
N GLN A 124 6.75 0.09 18.80
CA GLN A 124 6.87 0.42 17.38
C GLN A 124 7.07 -0.83 16.51
N GLN A 125 7.87 -1.81 16.95
CA GLN A 125 8.05 -3.09 16.25
C GLN A 125 6.75 -3.87 16.15
N LYS A 126 6.00 -3.99 17.25
CA LYS A 126 4.70 -4.68 17.25
C LYS A 126 3.68 -4.00 16.35
N GLU A 127 3.65 -2.67 16.35
CA GLU A 127 2.77 -1.90 15.47
C GLU A 127 3.16 -2.07 13.99
N LEU A 128 4.46 -2.05 13.69
CA LEU A 128 4.98 -2.30 12.35
C LEU A 128 4.63 -3.71 11.84
N GLU A 129 4.83 -4.75 12.67
CA GLU A 129 4.47 -6.14 12.35
C GLU A 129 2.97 -6.31 12.05
N LYS A 130 2.12 -5.65 12.86
CA LYS A 130 0.67 -5.61 12.62
C LYS A 130 0.33 -4.90 11.32
N ALA A 131 0.97 -3.76 11.04
CA ALA A 131 0.75 -3.02 9.81
C ALA A 131 1.13 -3.85 8.58
N ILE A 132 2.28 -4.56 8.63
CA ILE A 132 2.75 -5.47 7.57
C ILE A 132 1.76 -6.62 7.36
N SER A 133 1.20 -7.18 8.42
CA SER A 133 0.22 -8.27 8.32
C SER A 133 -1.14 -7.83 7.78
N SER A 134 -1.42 -6.53 7.74
CA SER A 134 -2.68 -5.93 7.26
C SER A 134 -2.61 -5.35 5.84
N LEU A 135 -1.42 -5.42 5.23
CA LEU A 135 -1.17 -5.07 3.83
C LEU A 135 -1.63 -6.19 2.91
#